data_AF-A0A7C6R7A4-F1
#
_entry.id   AF-A0A7C6R7A4-F1
#
_cell.length_a   1.000
_cell.length_b   1.000
_cell.length_c   1.000
_cell.angle_alpha   90.00
_cell.angle_beta   90.00
_cell.angle_gamma   90.00
#
_symmetry.space_group_name_H-M   'P 1'
#
loop_
_entity.id
_entity.type
_entity.pdbx_description
1 polymer ?
#
loop_
_entity_poly.entity_id
_entity_poly.type
_entity_poly.pdbx_seq_one_letter_code
_entity_poly.pdbx_strand_id
1 'polypeptide(L)' 'MVDIVIGTHGMALSTILHFYNPGFGCDGLKHNMVLYVIYIIRLDFDGDKNIGKQELLK' A
#
# COMPACT_ATOMS: atom_id res chain seq x y z
N MET A 1 17.71 -11.46 3.23
CA MET A 1 16.56 -10.84 2.55
C MET A 1 16.45 -9.42 3.09
N VAL A 2 16.43 -8.42 2.23
CA VAL A 2 16.42 -7.01 2.65
C VAL A 2 15.00 -6.50 2.51
N ASP A 3 14.42 -6.07 3.63
CA ASP A 3 13.11 -5.42 3.64
C ASP A 3 13.31 -3.90 3.50
N ILE A 4 12.60 -3.28 2.55
CA ILE A 4 12.64 -1.84 2.32
C ILE A 4 11.38 -1.23 2.94
N VAL A 5 11.57 -0.26 3.83
CA VAL A 5 10.47 0.47 4.47
C VAL A 5 10.38 1.87 3.87
N ILE A 6 9.19 2.24 3.39
CA ILE A 6 8.91 3.56 2.80
C ILE A 6 7.79 4.22 3.61
N GLY A 7 8.10 5.37 4.21
CA GLY A 7 7.11 6.25 4.84
C GLY A 7 6.64 7.33 3.86
N THR A 8 5.34 7.53 3.70
CA THR A 8 4.79 8.52 2.76
C THR A 8 3.38 8.98 3.16
N HIS A 9 2.86 10.01 2.48
CA HIS A 9 1.49 10.49 2.67
C HIS A 9 0.47 9.59 1.95
N GLY A 10 -0.78 9.58 2.43
CA GLY A 10 -1.85 8.71 1.91
C GLY A 10 -2.09 8.81 0.40
N MET A 11 -1.96 10.01 -0.19
CA MET A 11 -2.09 10.18 -1.65
C MET A 11 -0.93 9.61 -2.46
N ALA A 12 0.30 9.63 -1.94
CA ALA A 12 1.42 9.02 -2.64
C ALA A 12 1.35 7.49 -2.50
N LEU A 13 0.97 7.00 -1.32
CA LEU A 13 0.75 5.58 -1.09
C LEU A 13 -0.34 5.02 -2.03
N SER A 14 -1.44 5.74 -2.23
CA SER A 14 -2.50 5.31 -3.14
C SER A 14 -2.05 5.18 -4.58
N THR A 15 -1.27 6.15 -5.08
CA THR A 15 -0.72 6.09 -6.44
C THR A 15 0.20 4.88 -6.61
N ILE A 16 1.05 4.58 -5.64
CA ILE A 16 1.93 3.40 -5.66
C ILE A 16 1.10 2.11 -5.69
N LEU A 17 0.08 1.99 -4.83
CA LEU A 17 -0.75 0.79 -4.78
C LEU A 17 -1.60 0.61 -6.06
N HIS A 18 -2.08 1.71 -6.63
CA HIS A 18 -2.80 1.70 -7.90
C HIS A 18 -1.92 1.25 -9.08
N PHE A 19 -0.64 1.62 -9.08
CA PHE A 19 0.31 1.17 -10.12
C PHE A 19 0.42 -0.36 -10.19
N TYR A 20 0.50 -1.02 -9.03
CA TYR A 20 0.59 -2.49 -8.98
C TYR A 20 -0.77 -3.20 -9.06
N ASN A 21 -1.86 -2.51 -8.71
CA ASN A 21 -3.21 -3.03 -8.80
C ASN A 21 -4.16 -1.90 -9.25
N PRO A 22 -4.45 -1.79 -10.55
CA PRO A 22 -5.32 -0.73 -11.08
C PRO A 22 -6.75 -0.76 -10.51
N GLY A 23 -7.19 -1.88 -9.93
CA GLY A 23 -8.47 -1.97 -9.20
C GLY A 23 -8.43 -1.30 -7.82
N PHE A 24 -7.24 -0.96 -7.31
CA PHE A 24 -7.05 -0.23 -6.05
C PHE A 24 -7.36 1.25 -6.29
N GLY A 25 -8.65 1.59 -6.20
CA GLY A 25 -9.17 2.94 -6.40
C GLY A 25 -9.43 3.70 -5.11
N CYS A 26 -10.18 4.80 -5.24
CA CYS A 26 -10.54 5.71 -4.16
C CYS A 26 -11.22 5.00 -2.96
N ASP A 27 -12.02 3.96 -3.22
CA ASP A 27 -12.72 3.21 -2.17
C ASP A 27 -11.79 2.34 -1.30
N GLY A 28 -10.63 1.91 -1.81
CA GLY A 28 -9.62 1.20 -1.03
C GLY A 28 -8.90 2.08 0.01
N LEU A 29 -9.00 3.40 -0.14
CA LEU A 29 -8.36 4.39 0.76
C LEU A 29 -9.34 5.09 1.67
N LYS A 30 -10.60 5.28 1.24
CA LYS A 30 -11.63 6.00 2.02
C LYS A 30 -11.82 5.43 3.43
N HIS A 31 -11.60 4.13 3.63
CA HIS A 31 -11.74 3.51 4.95
C HIS A 31 -10.52 3.72 5.85
N ASN A 32 -9.33 3.89 5.26
CA ASN A 32 -8.03 3.87 5.99
C ASN A 32 -7.33 5.24 6.02
N MET A 33 -7.83 6.22 5.27
CA MET A 33 -7.34 7.60 5.23
C MET A 33 -8.17 8.52 6.14
N VAL A 34 -8.62 8.02 7.29
CA VAL A 34 -8.93 8.89 8.42
C VAL A 34 -7.58 9.44 8.88
N LEU A 35 -7.42 10.76 8.94
CA LEU A 35 -6.17 11.51 9.20
C LEU A 35 -5.28 11.01 10.36
N TYR A 36 -5.77 10.10 11.19
CA TYR A 36 -5.11 9.57 12.38
C TYR A 36 -4.74 8.07 12.30
N VAL A 37 -5.12 7.36 11.23
CA VAL A 37 -4.88 5.92 11.10
C VAL A 37 -3.58 5.69 10.33
N ILE A 38 -2.61 5.06 10.97
CA ILE A 38 -1.40 4.58 10.32
C ILE A 38 -1.78 3.35 9.51
N TYR A 39 -1.81 3.49 8.18
CA TYR A 39 -2.04 2.37 7.28
C TYR A 39 -0.70 1.72 6.89
N ILE A 40 -0.48 0.49 7.35
CA ILE A 40 0.72 -0.30 7.03
C ILE A 40 0.33 -1.47 6.15
N ILE A 41 0.97 -1.55 4.99
CA ILE A 41 0.81 -2.64 4.04
C ILE A 41 2.19 -3.18 3.66
N ARG A 42 2.30 -4.51 3.66
CA ARG A 42 3.45 -5.24 3.12
C ARG A 42 3.12 -5.66 1.69
N LEU A 43 4.10 -5.49 0.81
CA LEU A 43 4.07 -5.99 -0.56
C LEU A 43 5.23 -6.97 -0.74
N ASP A 44 4.96 -8.09 -1.40
CA ASP A 44 5.97 -9.09 -1.73
C ASP A 44 6.29 -9.02 -3.23
N PHE A 45 7.57 -9.09 -3.58
CA PHE A 45 8.05 -8.91 -4.95
C PHE A 45 8.89 -10.11 -5.41
N ASP A 46 8.67 -10.51 -6.67
CA ASP A 46 9.59 -11.34 -7.45
C ASP A 46 10.12 -10.51 -8.62
N GLY A 47 11.32 -9.95 -8.45
CA GLY A 47 11.84 -8.90 -9.34
C GLY A 47 11.00 -7.63 -9.27
N ASP A 48 10.40 -7.25 -10.40
CA ASP A 48 9.51 -6.08 -10.54
C ASP A 48 8.03 -6.41 -10.33
N LYS A 49 7.69 -7.71 -10.23
CA LYS A 49 6.31 -8.17 -10.10
C LYS A 49 5.88 -8.24 -8.65
N ASN A 50 4.79 -7.53 -8.34
CA ASN A 50 4.10 -7.69 -7.06
C ASN A 50 3.36 -9.04 -7.07
N ILE A 51 3.74 -9.95 -6.17
CA ILE A 51 3.17 -11.30 -6.06
C ILE A 51 2.27 -11.46 -4.82
N GLY A 52 2.22 -10.47 -3.93
CA GLY A 52 1.51 -10.59 -2.66
C GLY A 52 1.31 -9.26 -1.95
N LYS A 53 0.21 -9.17 -1.20
CA LYS A 53 -0.05 -8.03 -0.33
C LYS A 53 -0.67 -8.47 0.99
N GLN A 54 -0.29 -7.80 2.08
CA GLN A 54 -0.87 -8.02 3.40
C GLN A 54 -0.99 -6.69 4.16
N GLU A 55 -2.20 -6.35 4.60
CA GLU A 55 -2.41 -5.25 5.54
C GLU A 55 -1.98 -5.68 6.94
N LEU A 56 -1.14 -4.89 7.59
CA LEU A 56 -0.51 -5.25 8.88
C LEU A 56 -1.19 -4.61 10.08
N LEU A 57 -1.92 -3.50 9.89
CA LEU A 57 -2.74 -2.86 10.91
C LEU A 57 -4.18 -2.74 10.39
N LYS A 58 -5.11 -3.39 11.09
CA LYS A 58 -6.57 -3.28 10.92
C LYS A 58 -7.21 -2.90 12.24
#